data_AF-A0A2V6KWE8-F1
#
_entry.id   AF-A0A2V6KWE8-F1
#
_cell.length_a   1.000
_cell.length_b   1.000
_cell.length_c   1.000
_cell.angle_alpha   90.00
_cell.angle_beta   90.00
_cell.angle_gamma   90.00
#
_symmetry.space_group_name_H-M   'P 1'
#
loop_
_entity.id
_entity.type
_entity.pdbx_description
1 polymer ?
#
loop_
_entity_poly.entity_id
_entity_poly.type
_entity_poly.pdbx_seq_one_letter_code
_entity_poly.pdbx_strand_id
1 'polypeptide(L)' 'MALDRVAGVVGEEDNEPTGLHMSEGDSSIHGLIGTKTFKTDRARLFFTQQHGENNLFEVFPID' A
#
# COMPACT_ATOMS: atom_id res chain seq x y z
N MET A 1 26.66 -3.92 17.81
CA MET A 1 26.15 -2.55 17.63
C MET A 1 26.19 -2.25 16.15
N ALA A 2 25.00 -2.07 15.57
CA ALA A 2 24.65 -1.46 14.28
C ALA A 2 25.66 -1.50 13.11
N LEU A 3 25.52 -2.52 12.24
CA LEU A 3 25.72 -2.37 10.80
C LEU A 3 24.32 -2.29 10.18
N ASP A 4 23.69 -1.13 10.38
CA ASP A 4 22.47 -0.69 9.69
C ASP A 4 22.87 0.52 8.84
N ARG A 5 22.35 0.61 7.61
CA ARG A 5 22.48 1.73 6.63
C ARG A 5 23.48 1.58 5.48
N VAL A 6 23.53 0.43 4.83
CA VAL A 6 23.65 0.47 3.36
C VAL A 6 22.38 -0.12 2.78
N ALA A 7 21.36 0.73 2.74
CA ALA A 7 20.13 0.52 2.01
C ALA A 7 20.43 0.75 0.52
N GLY A 8 20.92 -0.27 -0.17
CA GLY A 8 21.04 -0.30 -1.64
C GLY A 8 22.11 0.62 -2.27
N VAL A 9 22.52 0.27 -3.49
CA VAL A 9 23.36 1.13 -4.36
C VAL A 9 22.46 2.20 -4.98
N VAL A 10 22.93 3.44 -5.09
CA VAL A 10 22.17 4.54 -5.74
C VAL A 10 21.79 4.12 -7.17
N GLY A 11 20.48 4.00 -7.45
CA GLY A 11 19.94 3.53 -8.73
C GLY A 11 19.61 2.02 -8.78
N GLU A 12 19.96 1.26 -7.76
CA GLU A 12 19.47 -0.10 -7.46
C GLU A 12 18.75 -0.14 -6.10
N GLU A 13 18.14 0.98 -5.71
CA GLU A 13 17.29 1.03 -4.52
C GLU A 13 16.01 0.25 -4.79
N ASP A 14 15.80 -0.81 -4.01
CA ASP A 14 14.62 -1.65 -4.10
C ASP A 14 13.44 -0.91 -3.47
N ASN A 15 12.64 -0.21 -4.29
CA ASN A 15 11.45 0.52 -3.86
C ASN A 15 10.29 -0.46 -3.56
N GLU A 16 10.55 -1.45 -2.72
CA GLU A 16 9.62 -2.51 -2.40
C GLU A 16 8.36 -1.93 -1.74
N PRO A 17 7.16 -2.34 -2.21
CA PRO A 17 5.92 -2.08 -1.50
C PRO A 17 5.99 -2.70 -0.11
N THR A 18 5.79 -1.89 0.91
CA THR A 18 5.88 -2.33 2.32
C THR A 18 4.53 -2.43 3.01
N GLY A 19 3.50 -1.91 2.36
CA GLY A 19 2.13 -1.98 2.82
C GLY A 19 1.18 -1.97 1.64
N LEU A 20 0.09 -2.72 1.77
CA LEU A 20 -1.03 -2.75 0.85
C LEU A 20 -2.31 -2.58 1.67
N HIS A 21 -3.15 -1.65 1.24
CA HIS A 21 -4.44 -1.40 1.87
C HIS A 21 -5.52 -1.26 0.81
N MET A 22 -6.57 -2.08 0.91
CA MET A 22 -7.75 -1.98 0.07
C MET A 22 -8.95 -1.66 0.94
N SER A 23 -9.80 -0.73 0.49
CA SER A 23 -10.98 -0.33 1.25
C SER A 23 -12.13 0.15 0.37
N GLU A 24 -13.35 -0.19 0.78
CA GLU A 24 -14.62 0.32 0.25
C GLU A 24 -15.09 1.60 0.96
N GLY A 25 -14.34 2.10 1.95
CA GLY A 25 -14.68 3.28 2.75
C GLY A 25 -15.69 3.05 3.88
N ASP A 26 -16.08 1.80 4.17
CA ASP A 26 -17.03 1.46 5.23
C ASP A 26 -16.29 1.10 6.52
N SER A 27 -16.33 1.98 7.52
CA SER A 27 -15.64 1.80 8.81
C SER A 27 -16.38 0.93 9.81
N SER A 28 -17.53 0.35 9.44
CA SER A 28 -18.26 -0.57 10.32
C SER A 28 -17.66 -1.99 10.31
N ILE A 29 -17.99 -2.80 11.31
CA ILE A 29 -17.59 -4.23 11.34
C ILE A 29 -18.13 -4.98 10.11
N HIS A 30 -19.31 -4.59 9.60
CA HIS A 30 -19.91 -5.11 8.36
C HIS A 30 -19.27 -4.55 7.08
N GLY A 31 -18.35 -3.59 7.23
CA GLY A 31 -17.57 -2.98 6.17
C GLY A 31 -16.23 -3.67 5.93
N LEU A 32 -15.81 -4.56 6.84
CA LEU A 32 -14.54 -5.28 6.74
C LEU A 32 -14.52 -6.15 5.48
N ILE A 33 -13.38 -6.18 4.79
CA ILE A 33 -13.20 -7.03 3.61
C ILE A 33 -13.52 -8.48 3.98
N GLY A 34 -14.34 -9.13 3.15
CA GLY A 34 -14.81 -10.50 3.37
C GLY A 34 -16.14 -10.62 4.13
N THR A 35 -16.68 -9.54 4.71
CA THR A 35 -18.00 -9.57 5.38
C THR A 35 -19.17 -9.30 4.44
N LYS A 36 -18.90 -8.81 3.22
CA LYS A 36 -19.89 -8.53 2.17
C LYS A 36 -19.31 -8.82 0.79
N THR A 37 -20.18 -8.93 -0.22
CA THR A 37 -19.76 -8.96 -1.62
C THR A 37 -18.98 -7.69 -1.93
N PHE A 38 -17.72 -7.88 -2.31
CA PHE A 38 -16.81 -6.79 -2.64
C PHE A 38 -17.27 -6.09 -3.92
N LYS A 39 -17.32 -4.76 -3.92
CA LYS A 39 -17.70 -4.00 -5.11
C LYS A 39 -16.49 -3.28 -5.69
N THR A 40 -15.94 -3.82 -6.75
CA THR A 40 -14.72 -3.30 -7.39
C THR A 40 -14.85 -1.87 -7.91
N ASP A 41 -16.08 -1.36 -8.10
CA ASP A 41 -16.38 -0.01 -8.57
C ASP A 41 -16.21 1.09 -7.49
N ARG A 42 -16.12 0.71 -6.21
CA ARG A 42 -15.96 1.64 -5.08
C ARG A 42 -14.69 1.39 -4.28
N ALA A 43 -13.96 0.34 -4.64
CA ALA A 43 -12.75 -0.06 -3.98
C ALA A 43 -11.60 0.88 -4.32
N ARG A 44 -10.87 1.30 -3.29
CA ARG A 44 -9.62 2.05 -3.44
C ARG A 44 -8.48 1.18 -2.95
N LEU A 45 -7.40 1.16 -3.73
CA LEU A 45 -6.17 0.44 -3.40
C LEU A 45 -5.06 1.45 -3.15
N PHE A 46 -4.39 1.29 -2.02
CA PHE A 46 -3.25 2.08 -1.64
C PHE A 46 -2.05 1.18 -1.36
N PHE A 47 -0.86 1.66 -1.68
CA PHE A 47 0.38 1.02 -1.27
C PHE A 47 1.38 2.03 -0.72
N THR A 48 2.25 1.55 0.17
CA THR A 48 3.33 2.35 0.78
C THR A 48 4.69 1.85 0.31
N GLN A 49 5.66 2.74 0.17
CA GLN A 49 7.06 2.39 -0.07
C GLN A 49 7.90 2.70 1.17
N GLN A 50 8.92 1.86 1.44
CA GLN A 50 9.98 2.20 2.39
C GLN A 50 11.08 3.02 1.70
N HIS A 51 12.05 3.51 2.50
CA HIS A 51 13.11 4.46 2.16
C HIS A 51 12.81 5.94 2.45
N GLY A 52 12.45 6.24 3.72
CA GLY A 52 12.65 7.57 4.32
C GLY A 52 11.45 8.52 4.24
N GLU A 53 10.72 8.54 3.12
CA GLU A 53 9.60 9.47 2.92
C GLU A 53 8.23 8.86 3.28
N ASN A 54 8.13 7.52 3.38
CA ASN A 54 6.87 6.79 3.57
C ASN A 54 5.78 7.23 2.57
N ASN A 55 6.14 7.29 1.29
CA ASN A 55 5.22 7.71 0.24
C ASN A 55 3.99 6.79 0.19
N LEU A 56 2.81 7.39 0.14
CA LEU A 56 1.53 6.72 -0.05
C LEU A 56 1.05 6.95 -1.47
N PHE A 57 0.78 5.87 -2.19
CA PHE A 57 0.27 5.90 -3.54
C PHE A 57 -1.13 5.31 -3.59
N GLU A 58 -1.95 5.87 -4.46
CA GLU A 58 -3.24 5.30 -4.83
C GLU A 58 -3.15 4.69 -6.22
N VAL A 59 -3.72 3.49 -6.38
CA VAL A 59 -3.75 2.77 -7.65
C VAL A 59 -5.09 2.98 -8.32
N PHE A 60 -5.06 3.39 -9.58
CA PHE A 60 -6.23 3.54 -10.44
C PHE A 60 -6.11 2.60 -11.64
N PRO A 61 -7.24 2.04 -12.13
CA PRO A 61 -7.24 1.33 -13.40
C PRO A 61 -6.85 2.29 -14.54
N ILE A 62 -6.09 1.77 -15.51
CA ILE A 62 -5.86 2.44 -16.78
C ILE A 62 -7.03 2.07 -17.69
N ASP A 63 -7.69 3.08 -18.27
CA ASP A 63 -8.76 2.90 -19.25
C ASP A 63 -8.30 2.15 -20.52
#